data_AF-A0A4V3IF39-F1
#
_entry.id   AF-A0A4V3IF39-F1
#
_cell.length_a   1.000
_cell.length_b   1.000
_cell.length_c   1.000
_cell.angle_alpha   90.00
_cell.angle_beta   90.00
_cell.angle_gamma   90.00
#
_symmetry.space_group_name_H-M   'P 1'
#
loop_
_entity.id
_entity.type
_entity.pdbx_description
1 polymer ?
#
loop_
_entity_poly.entity_id
_entity_poly.type
_entity_poly.pdbx_seq_one_letter_code
_entity_poly.pdbx_strand_id
1 'polypeptide(L)' 'MNNLSLLLSGVGRREEAVVPIVEAVEIYRRLAEVNPTAYEPGLAMSLNTLSLRLSGVGRREEAVVPIVEAV' A
#
# COMPACT_ATOMS: atom_id res chain seq x y z
N MET A 1 -13.67 6.32 -22.57
CA MET A 1 -12.80 7.22 -21.78
C MET A 1 -12.99 7.11 -20.25
N ASN A 2 -14.02 6.46 -19.71
CA ASN A 2 -14.25 6.43 -18.25
C ASN A 2 -13.37 5.44 -17.45
N ASN A 3 -12.82 4.40 -18.08
CA ASN A 3 -12.07 3.37 -17.36
C ASN A 3 -10.64 3.81 -17.00
N LEU A 4 -9.98 4.59 -17.87
CA LEU A 4 -8.61 5.05 -17.62
C LEU A 4 -8.54 6.07 -16.46
N SER A 5 -9.47 7.02 -16.38
CA SER A 5 -9.54 7.96 -15.26
C SER A 5 -9.86 7.29 -13.93
N LEU A 6 -10.73 6.27 -13.91
CA LEU A 6 -10.98 5.45 -12.71
C LEU A 6 -9.75 4.62 -12.34
N LEU A 7 -8.99 4.15 -13.34
CA LEU A 7 -7.75 3.42 -13.11
C LEU A 7 -6.69 4.32 -12.46
N LEU A 8 -6.41 5.47 -13.06
CA LEU A 8 -5.44 6.48 -12.59
C LEU A 8 -5.82 7.07 -11.24
N SER A 9 -7.09 7.42 -11.02
CA SER A 9 -7.57 7.91 -9.72
C SER A 9 -7.40 6.86 -8.62
N GLY A 10 -7.59 5.58 -8.94
CA GLY A 10 -7.35 4.50 -8.00
C GLY A 10 -5.87 4.18 -7.75
N VAL A 11 -4.96 4.56 -8.65
CA VAL A 11 -3.49 4.43 -8.46
C VAL A 11 -2.97 5.60 -7.61
N GLY A 12 -3.27 6.84 -7.99
CA GLY A 12 -2.82 8.02 -7.23
C GLY A 12 -3.29 8.01 -5.77
N ARG A 13 -4.59 7.71 -5.55
CA ARG A 13 -5.14 7.57 -4.18
C ARG A 13 -4.53 6.40 -3.39
N ARG A 14 -3.92 5.42 -4.07
CA ARG A 14 -3.31 4.26 -3.44
C ARG A 14 -1.85 4.54 -3.08
N GLU A 15 -1.11 5.22 -3.94
CA GLU A 15 0.24 5.72 -3.64
C GLU A 15 0.22 6.76 -2.51
N GLU A 16 -0.71 7.73 -2.56
CA GLU A 16 -0.89 8.71 -1.49
C GLU A 16 -1.25 8.05 -0.14
N ALA A 17 -1.93 6.90 -0.18
CA ALA A 17 -2.29 6.15 1.03
C ALA A 17 -1.14 5.28 1.57
N VAL A 18 -0.09 5.00 0.79
CA VAL A 18 1.08 4.24 1.26
C VAL A 18 1.95 5.11 2.18
N VAL A 19 2.08 6.40 1.88
CA VAL A 19 2.94 7.32 2.65
C VAL A 19 2.58 7.36 4.16
N PRO A 20 1.31 7.59 4.56
CA PRO A 20 0.95 7.61 5.98
C PRO A 20 1.13 6.26 6.69
N ILE A 21 0.99 5.15 5.95
CA ILE A 21 1.15 3.81 6.52
C ILE A 21 2.64 3.52 6.79
N VAL A 22 3.53 3.97 5.91
CA VAL A 22 4.98 3.85 6.10
C VAL A 22 5.42 4.64 7.34
N GLU A 23 4.94 5.90 7.48
CA GLU A 23 5.23 6.70 8.68
C GLU A 23 4.72 6.03 9.96
N ALA A 24 3.51 5.45 9.93
CA ALA A 24 2.97 4.71 11.07
C ALA A 24 3.85 3.49 11.44
N VAL A 25 4.31 2.73 10.45
CA VAL A 25 5.24 1.60 10.68
C VAL A 25 6.54 2.08 11.33
N GLU A 26 7.12 3.19 10.87
CA GLU A 26 8.34 3.74 11.45
C GLU A 26 8.15 4.20 12.90
N ILE A 27 7.03 4.86 13.20
CA ILE A 27 6.68 5.27 14.58
C ILE A 27 6.53 4.04 15.47
N TYR A 28 5.75 3.05 15.04
CA TYR A 28 5.54 1.83 15.83
C TYR A 28 6.83 1.02 16.00
N ARG A 29 7.75 1.06 15.04
CA ARG A 29 9.05 0.41 15.15
C ARG A 29 9.91 1.07 16.24
N ARG A 30 10.01 2.40 16.25
CA ARG A 30 10.72 3.14 17.29
C ARG A 30 10.11 2.93 18.68
N LEU A 31 8.78 2.85 18.76
CA LEU A 31 8.09 2.57 20.02
C LEU A 31 8.30 1.12 20.49
N ALA A 32 8.32 0.16 19.56
CA ALA A 32 8.59 -1.24 19.86
C ALA A 32 10.04 -1.49 20.32
N GLU A 33 11.01 -0.65 19.92
CA GLU A 33 12.37 -0.69 20.48
C GLU A 33 12.40 -0.36 21.98
N VAL A 34 11.47 0.50 22.45
CA VAL A 34 11.37 0.93 23.86
C VAL A 34 10.47 0.01 24.68
N ASN A 35 9.35 -0.44 24.11
CA ASN A 35 8.41 -1.35 24.77
C ASN A 35 7.79 -2.32 23.76
N PRO A 36 8.49 -3.43 23.44
CA PRO A 36 8.04 -4.37 22.42
C PRO A 36 6.63 -4.89 22.70
N THR A 37 6.35 -5.30 23.94
CA THR A 37 5.08 -5.95 24.34
C THR A 37 3.86 -5.05 24.16
N ALA A 38 4.02 -3.73 24.30
CA ALA A 38 2.92 -2.78 24.12
C ALA A 38 2.67 -2.41 22.65
N TYR A 39 3.72 -2.41 21.82
CA TYR A 39 3.67 -1.85 20.47
C TYR A 39 3.80 -2.86 19.33
N GLU A 40 4.22 -4.10 19.59
CA GLU A 40 4.21 -5.20 18.63
C GLU A 40 2.84 -5.40 17.94
N PRO A 41 1.70 -5.39 18.66
CA PRO A 41 0.40 -5.53 18.01
C PRO A 41 0.10 -4.40 17.02
N GLY A 42 0.46 -3.16 17.37
CA GLY A 42 0.29 -1.98 16.51
C GLY A 42 1.21 -2.00 15.29
N LEU A 43 2.45 -2.46 15.46
CA LEU A 43 3.40 -2.67 14.39
C LEU A 43 2.93 -3.74 13.41
N ALA A 44 2.47 -4.90 13.92
CA ALA A 44 1.96 -5.99 13.11
C ALA A 44 0.74 -5.57 12.27
N MET A 45 -0.20 -4.82 12.85
CA MET A 45 -1.35 -4.30 12.12
C MET A 45 -0.94 -3.32 11.01
N SER A 46 0.00 -2.42 11.29
CA SER A 46 0.50 -1.45 10.31
C SER A 46 1.20 -2.15 9.14
N LEU A 47 2.03 -3.15 9.43
CA LEU A 47 2.72 -3.97 8.41
C LEU A 47 1.75 -4.81 7.57
N ASN A 48 0.71 -5.39 8.19
CA ASN A 48 -0.33 -6.12 7.47
C ASN A 48 -1.09 -5.20 6.52
N THR A 49 -1.43 -3.99 6.99
CA THR A 49 -2.11 -2.98 6.17
C THR A 49 -1.23 -2.54 5.00
N LEU A 50 0.07 -2.33 5.23
CA LEU A 50 1.03 -2.00 4.18
C LEU A 50 1.12 -3.12 3.12
N SER A 51 1.21 -4.37 3.55
CA SER A 51 1.26 -5.54 2.66
C SER A 51 0.01 -5.66 1.79
N LEU A 52 -1.18 -5.46 2.36
CA LEU A 52 -2.44 -5.46 1.61
C LEU A 52 -2.52 -4.32 0.58
N ARG A 53 -1.96 -3.16 0.90
CA ARG A 53 -1.90 -2.02 -0.02
C ARG A 53 -0.94 -2.29 -1.17
N LEU A 54 0.27 -2.76 -0.88
CA LEU A 54 1.30 -3.10 -1.86
C LEU A 54 0.87 -4.27 -2.77
N SER A 55 0.26 -5.32 -2.21
CA SER A 55 -0.31 -6.41 -3.02
C SER A 55 -1.39 -5.91 -3.97
N GLY A 56 -2.19 -4.93 -3.55
CA GLY A 56 -3.14 -4.25 -4.42
C GLY A 56 -2.52 -3.29 -5.45
N VAL A 57 -1.29 -2.81 -5.24
CA VAL A 57 -0.52 -2.02 -6.23
C VAL A 57 0.07 -2.98 -7.27
N GLY A 58 0.85 -3.98 -6.84
CA GLY A 58 1.52 -4.93 -7.75
C GLY A 58 0.54 -5.69 -8.64
N ARG A 59 -0.57 -6.19 -8.08
CA ARG A 59 -1.63 -6.85 -8.87
C ARG A 59 -2.32 -5.92 -9.88
N ARG A 60 -2.32 -4.60 -9.63
CA ARG A 60 -2.91 -3.61 -10.53
C ARG A 60 -1.90 -3.18 -11.60
N GLU A 61 -0.62 -3.03 -11.26
CA GLU A 61 0.45 -2.80 -12.23
C GLU A 61 0.60 -3.99 -13.19
N GLU A 62 0.56 -5.22 -12.69
CA GLU A 62 0.52 -6.44 -13.52
C GLU A 62 -0.74 -6.49 -14.40
N ALA A 63 -1.89 -6.04 -13.90
CA ALA A 63 -3.13 -5.96 -14.69
C ALA A 63 -3.17 -4.80 -15.69
N VAL A 64 -2.25 -3.84 -15.60
CA VAL A 64 -2.11 -2.69 -16.52
C VAL A 64 -1.04 -2.99 -17.60
N VAL A 65 -0.39 -4.17 -17.58
CA VAL A 65 0.32 -4.67 -18.77
C VAL A 65 -0.68 -4.70 -19.92
N PRO A 66 -0.52 -3.83 -20.91
CA PRO A 66 -1.63 -3.45 -21.73
C PRO A 66 -1.84 -4.56 -22.77
N ILE A 67 -3.11 -4.90 -22.99
CA ILE A 67 -3.58 -5.54 -24.22
C ILE A 67 -3.26 -4.55 -25.35
N VAL A 68 -2.02 -4.56 -25.82
CA VAL A 68 -1.56 -3.94 -27.06
C VAL A 68 -0.95 -5.06 -27.88
N GLU A 69 -1.82 -5.91 -28.40
CA GLU A 69 -1.65 -6.54 -29.72
C GLU A 69 -2.86 -7.46 -29.94
N ALA A 70 -3.93 -6.85 -30.43
CA ALA A 70 -4.80 -7.54 -31.36
C ALA A 70 -4.96 -6.56 -32.52
N VAL A 71 -4.00 -6.65 -33.45
CA VAL A 71 -4.15 -6.17 -34.83
C VAL A 71 -5.20 -7.03 -35.53
#